data_AF-A0A952TAJ9-F1
#
_entry.id   AF-A0A952TAJ9-F1
#
_cell.length_a   1.000
_cell.length_b   1.000
_cell.length_c   1.000
_cell.angle_alpha   90.00
_cell.angle_beta   90.00
_cell.angle_gamma   90.00
#
_symmetry.space_group_name_H-M   'P 1'
#
loop_
_entity.id
_entity.type
_entity.pdbx_description
1 polymer ?
#
loop_
_entity_poly.entity_id
_entity_poly.type
_entity_poly.pdbx_seq_one_letter_code
_entity_poly.pdbx_strand_id
1 'polypeptide(L)'
;MTTPVRKKLSKSILESIEVDKIIYAEVTPPGAMGNSGGIIIYIKREDNTEMLCFETSIYDDEEVYLFAEEVLFKHLDRENNTSGKEQLYFDFYDGGMGNNVLINKKIVLSIQDNYFVYNANDLEYKIISSVQGVFNSVVNQMNSKKSINPSSIKRISPKWIDKLEDDEIFVFGSNLDGLHGGGAAAVARKWGASWGQGVGLQGQTYAIPTMQGGVETIKPYVDEFLSFAKSKPNLKFLVTEIGCGIAGFTVEQIGPLFKKAINENIENIFLPESFYKILTNEKTPNR
;
A
#
# COMPACT_ATOMS: atom_id res chain seq x y z
N MET A 1 28.90 8.55 3.78
CA MET A 1 28.39 7.70 2.70
C MET A 1 29.42 6.66 2.31
N THR A 2 29.05 5.38 2.45
CA THR A 2 29.90 4.21 2.24
C THR A 2 29.76 3.69 0.81
N THR A 3 30.90 3.45 0.15
CA THR A 3 30.94 2.86 -1.20
C THR A 3 30.90 1.34 -1.09
N PRO A 4 30.03 0.66 -1.85
CA PRO A 4 29.97 -0.80 -1.85
C PRO A 4 31.22 -1.44 -2.44
N VAL A 5 31.61 -2.58 -1.86
CA VAL A 5 32.71 -3.43 -2.34
C VAL A 5 32.18 -4.29 -3.47
N ARG A 6 32.74 -4.11 -4.67
CA ARG A 6 32.36 -4.86 -5.87
C ARG A 6 33.08 -6.20 -5.93
N LYS A 7 32.34 -7.27 -6.28
CA LYS A 7 32.86 -8.64 -6.40
C LYS A 7 32.19 -9.34 -7.59
N LYS A 8 32.90 -10.25 -8.25
CA LYS A 8 32.28 -11.14 -9.25
C LYS A 8 31.30 -12.08 -8.54
N LEU A 9 30.09 -12.20 -9.05
CA LEU A 9 29.14 -13.20 -8.58
C LEU A 9 29.63 -14.58 -9.03
N SER A 10 29.64 -15.54 -8.12
CA SER A 10 29.91 -16.95 -8.41
C SER A 10 28.72 -17.79 -7.98
N LYS A 11 28.64 -19.01 -8.49
CA LYS A 11 27.62 -19.99 -8.08
C LYS A 11 27.61 -20.21 -6.57
N SER A 12 28.77 -20.40 -5.96
CA SER A 12 28.91 -20.58 -4.51
C SER A 12 28.45 -19.37 -3.69
N ILE A 13 28.67 -18.15 -4.19
CA ILE A 13 28.15 -16.94 -3.55
C ILE A 13 26.64 -16.94 -3.66
N LEU A 14 26.08 -17.16 -4.85
CA LEU A 14 24.65 -17.12 -5.11
C LEU A 14 23.88 -18.15 -4.27
N GLU A 15 24.41 -19.38 -4.13
CA GLU A 15 23.84 -20.43 -3.26
C GLU A 15 23.85 -20.04 -1.77
N SER A 16 24.74 -19.15 -1.35
CA SER A 16 24.85 -18.66 0.02
C SER A 16 24.12 -17.35 0.29
N ILE A 17 23.57 -16.70 -0.74
CA ILE A 17 22.86 -15.43 -0.59
C ILE A 17 21.49 -15.69 0.04
N GLU A 18 21.25 -15.03 1.17
CA GLU A 18 19.91 -14.87 1.72
C GLU A 18 19.13 -13.88 0.86
N VAL A 19 18.20 -14.39 0.03
CA VAL A 19 17.47 -13.59 -0.97
C VAL A 19 16.69 -12.44 -0.34
N ASP A 20 16.15 -12.63 0.87
CA ASP A 20 15.42 -11.60 1.61
C ASP A 20 16.30 -10.44 2.10
N LYS A 21 17.63 -10.59 2.04
CA LYS A 21 18.62 -9.56 2.37
C LYS A 21 19.13 -8.80 1.14
N ILE A 22 18.82 -9.24 -0.07
CA ILE A 22 19.11 -8.46 -1.29
C ILE A 22 18.35 -7.15 -1.21
N ILE A 23 19.02 -6.03 -1.47
CA ILE A 23 18.47 -4.69 -1.35
C ILE A 23 17.95 -4.20 -2.70
N TYR A 24 18.78 -4.35 -3.72
CA TYR A 24 18.56 -3.91 -5.09
C TYR A 24 19.21 -4.93 -6.02
N ALA A 25 18.52 -5.32 -7.08
CA ALA A 25 19.10 -6.07 -8.17
C ALA A 25 18.69 -5.51 -9.53
N GLU A 26 19.57 -5.65 -10.51
CA GLU A 26 19.32 -5.34 -11.92
C GLU A 26 19.61 -6.59 -12.73
N VAL A 27 18.65 -7.02 -13.55
CA VAL A 27 18.76 -8.17 -14.46
C VAL A 27 18.52 -7.69 -15.87
N THR A 28 19.58 -7.69 -16.68
CA THR A 28 19.54 -7.16 -18.03
C THR A 28 19.77 -8.30 -19.03
N PRO A 29 18.80 -8.60 -19.91
CA PRO A 29 18.93 -9.64 -20.91
C PRO A 29 19.97 -9.25 -21.98
N PRO A 30 20.57 -10.24 -22.69
CA PRO A 30 21.41 -9.94 -23.85
C PRO A 30 20.61 -9.16 -24.90
N GLY A 31 21.19 -8.10 -25.45
CA GLY A 31 20.57 -7.25 -26.47
C GLY A 31 19.82 -6.04 -25.93
N ALA A 32 19.64 -5.92 -24.60
CA ALA A 32 19.13 -4.70 -23.98
C ALA A 32 20.17 -3.56 -24.03
N MET A 33 19.72 -2.31 -24.01
CA MET A 33 20.64 -1.16 -24.00
C MET A 33 21.20 -0.91 -22.61
N GLY A 34 22.48 -0.53 -22.53
CA GLY A 34 23.18 -0.32 -21.26
C GLY A 34 24.00 -1.56 -20.89
N ASN A 35 23.66 -2.20 -19.77
CA ASN A 35 24.37 -3.37 -19.24
C ASN A 35 23.92 -4.68 -19.91
N SER A 36 23.95 -4.73 -21.25
CA SER A 36 23.48 -5.88 -22.04
C SER A 36 24.00 -7.20 -21.47
N GLY A 37 23.10 -8.10 -21.10
CA GLY A 37 23.45 -9.41 -20.56
C GLY A 37 24.08 -9.38 -19.17
N GLY A 38 23.99 -8.29 -18.42
CA GLY A 38 24.58 -8.15 -17.08
C GLY A 38 23.59 -8.36 -15.94
N ILE A 39 24.10 -8.76 -14.78
CA ILE A 39 23.37 -8.79 -13.51
C ILE A 39 24.18 -8.04 -12.45
N ILE A 40 23.49 -7.21 -11.67
CA ILE A 40 24.05 -6.48 -10.52
C ILE A 40 23.18 -6.77 -9.29
N ILE A 41 23.78 -7.11 -8.14
CA ILE A 41 23.06 -7.40 -6.89
C ILE A 41 23.74 -6.66 -5.73
N TYR A 42 23.00 -5.80 -5.03
CA TYR A 42 23.45 -5.16 -3.79
C TYR A 42 22.88 -5.88 -2.58
N ILE A 43 23.76 -6.25 -1.64
CA ILE A 43 23.39 -6.90 -0.38
C ILE A 43 24.19 -6.31 0.78
N LYS A 44 23.56 -6.20 1.94
CA LYS A 44 24.22 -5.82 3.19
C LYS A 44 24.01 -6.92 4.22
N ARG A 45 25.11 -7.40 4.82
CA ARG A 45 25.05 -8.33 5.96
C ARG A 45 24.85 -7.54 7.26
N GLU A 46 24.08 -8.09 8.19
CA GLU A 46 23.69 -7.40 9.44
C GLU A 46 24.90 -7.13 10.37
N ASP A 47 25.90 -8.02 10.33
CA ASP A 47 27.09 -8.02 11.18
C ASP A 47 28.27 -7.20 10.61
N ASN A 48 28.14 -6.68 9.38
CA ASN A 48 29.22 -5.99 8.69
C ASN A 48 28.83 -4.55 8.30
N THR A 49 29.76 -3.61 8.46
CA THR A 49 29.64 -2.23 7.97
C THR A 49 29.84 -2.10 6.46
N GLU A 50 30.23 -3.18 5.77
CA GLU A 50 30.37 -3.22 4.32
C GLU A 50 29.05 -3.57 3.62
N MET A 51 28.80 -2.90 2.49
CA MET A 51 27.80 -3.33 1.51
C MET A 51 28.53 -3.99 0.34
N LEU A 52 28.02 -5.13 -0.12
CA LEU A 52 28.57 -5.85 -1.27
C LEU A 52 27.74 -5.55 -2.51
N CYS A 53 28.43 -5.40 -3.64
CA CYS A 53 27.84 -5.35 -4.97
C CYS A 53 28.40 -6.53 -5.77
N PHE A 54 27.55 -7.50 -6.08
CA PHE A 54 27.91 -8.65 -6.90
C PHE A 54 27.52 -8.41 -8.35
N GLU A 55 28.42 -8.76 -9.27
CA GLU A 55 28.22 -8.54 -10.70
C GLU A 55 28.58 -9.80 -11.51
N THR A 56 27.78 -10.12 -12.51
CA THR A 56 28.10 -11.12 -13.54
C THR A 56 27.52 -10.69 -14.88
N SER A 57 27.88 -11.40 -15.94
CA SER A 57 27.26 -11.27 -17.25
C SER A 57 27.10 -12.64 -17.89
N ILE A 58 26.07 -12.80 -18.73
CA ILE A 58 25.90 -13.97 -19.59
C ILE A 58 27.13 -14.25 -20.46
N TYR A 59 27.92 -13.21 -20.79
CA TYR A 59 29.16 -13.35 -21.56
C TYR A 59 30.35 -13.79 -20.72
N ASP A 60 30.31 -13.57 -19.40
CA ASP A 60 31.38 -13.92 -18.47
C ASP A 60 31.16 -15.28 -17.80
N ASP A 61 29.91 -15.61 -17.48
CA ASP A 61 29.50 -16.84 -16.81
C ASP A 61 27.98 -17.08 -17.03
N GLU A 62 27.66 -17.78 -18.12
CA GLU A 62 26.27 -18.06 -18.52
C GLU A 62 25.50 -18.87 -17.45
N GLU A 63 26.15 -19.84 -16.81
CA GLU A 63 25.51 -20.67 -15.78
C GLU A 63 25.11 -19.82 -14.57
N VAL A 64 26.03 -18.99 -14.07
CA VAL A 64 25.75 -18.10 -12.93
C VAL A 64 24.73 -17.03 -13.30
N TYR A 65 24.77 -16.50 -14.53
CA TYR A 65 23.79 -15.55 -15.02
C TYR A 65 22.37 -16.13 -15.00
N LEU A 66 22.17 -17.29 -15.64
CA LEU A 66 20.86 -17.94 -15.73
C LEU A 66 20.34 -18.33 -14.34
N PHE A 67 21.23 -18.81 -13.47
CA PHE A 67 20.84 -19.18 -12.11
C PHE A 67 20.46 -17.95 -11.27
N ALA A 68 21.19 -16.84 -11.40
CA ALA A 68 20.85 -15.59 -10.70
C ALA A 68 19.52 -15.02 -11.18
N GLU A 69 19.28 -15.04 -12.50
CA GLU A 69 18.01 -14.63 -13.10
C GLU A 69 16.84 -15.45 -12.55
N GLU A 70 16.96 -16.77 -12.53
CA GLU A 70 15.93 -17.68 -12.00
C GLU A 70 15.62 -17.37 -10.52
N VAL A 71 16.65 -17.27 -9.68
CA VAL A 71 16.50 -16.97 -8.25
C VAL A 71 15.78 -15.63 -8.04
N LEU A 72 16.20 -14.58 -8.75
CA LEU A 72 15.61 -13.25 -8.58
C LEU A 72 14.15 -13.20 -9.03
N PHE A 73 13.84 -13.73 -10.22
CA PHE A 73 12.48 -13.67 -10.76
C PHE A 73 11.49 -14.62 -10.05
N LYS A 74 11.96 -15.71 -9.46
CA LYS A 74 11.13 -16.59 -8.62
C LYS A 74 10.54 -15.85 -7.40
N HIS A 75 11.26 -14.87 -6.87
CA HIS A 75 10.86 -14.08 -5.71
C HIS A 75 10.22 -12.72 -6.08
N LEU A 76 9.90 -12.51 -7.36
CA LEU A 76 9.23 -11.31 -7.86
C LEU A 76 7.72 -11.41 -7.70
N ASP A 77 7.09 -10.36 -7.18
CA ASP A 77 5.64 -10.27 -7.15
C ASP A 77 5.08 -9.97 -8.54
N ARG A 78 4.60 -11.03 -9.22
CA ARG A 78 3.86 -10.91 -10.47
C ARG A 78 2.37 -11.09 -10.15
N GLU A 79 1.54 -10.12 -10.56
CA GLU A 79 0.09 -10.28 -10.59
C GLU A 79 -0.23 -11.58 -11.35
N ASN A 80 -0.77 -12.59 -10.65
CA ASN A 80 -1.26 -13.91 -11.12
C ASN A 80 -0.60 -15.20 -10.57
N ASN A 81 0.14 -15.21 -9.45
CA ASN A 81 0.49 -16.47 -8.80
C ASN A 81 -0.43 -16.82 -7.61
N THR A 82 -1.51 -17.53 -7.90
CA THR A 82 -2.44 -18.20 -6.98
C THR A 82 -1.85 -19.47 -6.30
N SER A 83 -0.53 -19.61 -6.28
CA SER A 83 0.19 -20.72 -5.66
C SER A 83 0.80 -20.25 -4.32
N GLY A 84 -0.01 -20.29 -3.26
CA GLY A 84 0.31 -19.77 -1.93
C GLY A 84 1.38 -20.52 -1.13
N LYS A 85 2.60 -20.69 -1.67
CA LYS A 85 3.75 -21.26 -0.91
C LYS A 85 5.08 -20.54 -1.06
N GLU A 86 5.24 -19.62 -2.02
CA GLU A 86 6.53 -18.95 -2.25
C GLU A 86 6.54 -17.52 -1.67
N GLN A 87 7.57 -17.21 -0.89
CA GLN A 87 7.72 -15.90 -0.26
C GLN A 87 8.24 -14.88 -1.27
N LEU A 88 7.46 -13.85 -1.56
CA LEU A 88 7.79 -12.81 -2.54
C LEU A 88 8.55 -11.66 -1.85
N TYR A 89 9.74 -11.33 -2.34
CA TYR A 89 10.62 -10.34 -1.70
C TYR A 89 10.75 -9.03 -2.47
N PHE A 90 10.52 -9.05 -3.79
CA PHE A 90 10.84 -7.92 -4.64
C PHE A 90 9.61 -7.27 -5.27
N ASP A 91 9.65 -5.94 -5.36
CA ASP A 91 8.85 -5.14 -6.27
C ASP A 91 9.58 -4.99 -7.61
N PHE A 92 8.81 -5.04 -8.70
CA PHE A 92 9.32 -4.80 -10.04
C PHE A 92 9.33 -3.31 -10.41
N TYR A 93 10.40 -2.89 -11.10
CA TYR A 93 10.53 -1.60 -11.78
C TYR A 93 11.11 -1.81 -13.17
N ASP A 94 10.49 -1.19 -14.18
CA ASP A 94 11.02 -1.19 -15.55
C ASP A 94 12.21 -0.23 -15.65
N GLY A 95 13.43 -0.74 -15.82
CA GLY A 95 14.62 0.06 -16.04
C GLY A 95 14.65 0.76 -17.41
N GLY A 96 13.73 0.41 -18.31
CA GLY A 96 13.67 0.89 -19.68
C GLY A 96 14.64 0.14 -20.59
N MET A 97 14.31 0.08 -21.89
CA MET A 97 15.12 -0.56 -22.93
C MET A 97 15.55 -2.01 -22.60
N GLY A 98 14.70 -2.75 -21.88
CA GLY A 98 14.90 -4.16 -21.51
C GLY A 98 15.56 -4.40 -20.15
N ASN A 99 15.96 -3.37 -19.40
CA ASN A 99 16.56 -3.54 -18.08
C ASN A 99 15.49 -3.82 -17.02
N ASN A 100 15.63 -4.89 -16.24
CA ASN A 100 14.69 -5.23 -15.17
C ASN A 100 15.29 -4.86 -13.82
N VAL A 101 14.59 -4.07 -13.01
CA VAL A 101 15.05 -3.68 -11.68
C VAL A 101 14.14 -4.27 -10.62
N LEU A 102 14.77 -4.93 -9.64
CA LEU A 102 14.10 -5.57 -8.50
C LEU A 102 14.56 -4.86 -7.23
N ILE A 103 13.61 -4.37 -6.44
CA ILE A 103 13.91 -3.70 -5.17
C ILE A 103 13.14 -4.41 -4.07
N ASN A 104 13.82 -4.68 -2.96
CA ASN A 104 13.22 -5.43 -1.86
C ASN A 104 12.11 -4.61 -1.19
N LYS A 105 10.94 -5.23 -1.03
CA LYS A 105 9.72 -4.63 -0.50
C LYS A 105 9.88 -4.04 0.91
N LYS A 106 10.80 -4.59 1.71
CA LYS A 106 11.07 -4.13 3.08
C LYS A 106 12.04 -2.95 3.13
N ILE A 107 12.65 -2.59 2.01
CA ILE A 107 13.68 -1.55 1.93
C ILE A 107 13.05 -0.26 1.42
N VAL A 108 13.37 0.84 2.10
CA VAL A 108 13.11 2.20 1.60
C VAL A 108 14.43 2.79 1.11
N LEU A 109 14.47 3.19 -0.16
CA LEU A 109 15.60 3.88 -0.76
C LEU A 109 15.33 5.38 -0.84
N SER A 110 16.28 6.18 -0.35
CA SER A 110 16.33 7.61 -0.59
C SER A 110 16.92 7.88 -1.97
N ILE A 111 16.50 8.97 -2.60
CA ILE A 111 16.95 9.36 -3.94
C ILE A 111 17.88 10.58 -3.77
N GLN A 112 19.09 10.49 -4.29
CA GLN A 112 20.02 11.62 -4.41
C GLN A 112 20.41 11.82 -5.89
N ASP A 113 21.26 12.82 -6.16
CA ASP A 113 21.70 13.14 -7.51
C ASP A 113 22.39 11.94 -8.19
N ASN A 114 21.63 11.24 -9.03
CA ASN A 114 22.06 10.11 -9.87
C ASN A 114 22.32 8.77 -9.16
N TYR A 115 21.89 8.59 -7.91
CA TYR A 115 22.01 7.30 -7.22
C TYR A 115 20.98 7.13 -6.11
N PHE A 116 20.77 5.89 -5.69
CA PHE A 116 19.95 5.55 -4.53
C PHE A 116 20.81 5.49 -3.27
N VAL A 117 20.21 5.80 -2.13
CA VAL A 117 20.83 5.69 -0.81
C VAL A 117 20.03 4.75 0.05
N TYR A 118 20.70 3.73 0.56
CA TYR A 118 20.17 2.84 1.58
C TYR A 118 20.71 3.26 2.96
N ASN A 119 19.82 3.41 3.94
CA ASN A 119 20.18 3.81 5.30
C ASN A 119 20.07 2.61 6.24
N ALA A 120 21.16 2.29 6.95
CA ALA A 120 21.17 1.22 7.95
C ALA A 120 22.22 1.49 9.04
N ASN A 121 21.83 1.34 10.31
CA ASN A 121 22.71 1.51 11.48
C ASN A 121 23.47 2.84 11.46
N ASP A 122 22.76 3.95 11.25
CA ASP A 122 23.32 5.31 11.14
C ASP A 122 24.34 5.53 10.02
N LEU A 123 24.43 4.59 9.08
CA LEU A 123 25.29 4.66 7.91
C LEU A 123 24.46 4.75 6.63
N GLU A 124 24.95 5.56 5.69
CA GLU A 124 24.38 5.73 4.35
C GLU A 124 25.20 4.97 3.32
N TYR A 125 24.55 4.14 2.51
CA TYR A 125 25.19 3.28 1.52
C TYR A 125 24.73 3.66 0.12
N LYS A 126 25.70 3.85 -0.79
CA LYS A 126 25.44 4.26 -2.17
C LYS A 126 25.09 3.06 -3.06
N ILE A 127 23.94 3.08 -3.71
CA ILE A 127 23.51 2.08 -4.72
C ILE A 127 23.47 2.76 -6.09
N ILE A 128 24.21 2.20 -7.05
CA ILE A 128 24.38 2.77 -8.40
C ILE A 128 23.78 1.78 -9.40
N SER A 129 22.78 2.21 -10.17
CA SER A 129 22.26 1.45 -11.31
C SER A 129 23.33 1.31 -12.40
N SER A 130 23.18 0.33 -13.30
CA SER A 130 24.21 0.07 -14.30
C SER A 130 24.50 1.26 -15.22
N VAL A 131 23.45 2.00 -15.59
CA VAL A 131 23.50 3.23 -16.38
C VAL A 131 22.49 4.25 -15.88
N GLN A 132 22.74 5.53 -16.17
CA GLN A 132 21.90 6.64 -15.74
C GLN A 132 20.44 6.52 -16.20
N GLY A 133 20.22 5.98 -17.41
CA GLY A 133 18.87 5.76 -17.95
C GLY A 133 18.03 4.84 -17.06
N VAL A 134 18.63 3.77 -16.52
CA VAL A 134 17.95 2.84 -15.62
C VAL A 134 17.56 3.53 -14.31
N PHE A 135 18.49 4.28 -13.71
CA PHE A 135 18.20 5.08 -12.51
C PHE A 135 17.01 6.04 -12.75
N ASN A 136 17.04 6.78 -13.86
CA ASN A 136 15.99 7.75 -14.19
C ASN A 136 14.62 7.07 -14.39
N SER A 137 14.57 5.93 -15.09
CA SER A 137 13.33 5.16 -15.30
C SER A 137 12.71 4.67 -13.99
N VAL A 138 13.55 4.16 -13.08
CA VAL A 138 13.13 3.68 -11.76
C VAL A 138 12.67 4.85 -10.88
N VAL A 139 13.41 5.95 -10.84
CA VAL A 139 13.02 7.16 -10.10
C VAL A 139 11.70 7.72 -10.61
N ASN A 140 11.48 7.75 -11.93
CA ASN A 140 10.22 8.19 -12.51
C ASN A 140 9.05 7.30 -12.07
N GLN A 141 9.24 5.98 -11.99
CA GLN A 141 8.23 5.06 -11.48
C GLN A 141 8.05 5.17 -9.97
N MET A 142 9.11 5.35 -9.19
CA MET A 142 9.01 5.60 -7.74
C MET A 142 8.28 6.91 -7.46
N ASN A 143 8.57 7.96 -8.22
CA ASN A 143 7.87 9.24 -8.12
C ASN A 143 6.44 9.14 -8.65
N SER A 144 6.19 8.36 -9.70
CA SER A 144 4.84 8.04 -10.16
C SER A 144 4.07 7.27 -9.09
N LYS A 145 4.65 6.26 -8.45
CA LYS A 145 4.10 5.51 -7.32
C LYS A 145 3.95 6.37 -6.05
N LYS A 146 4.80 7.38 -5.83
CA LYS A 146 4.62 8.40 -4.77
C LYS A 146 3.55 9.43 -5.14
N SER A 147 3.35 9.69 -6.44
CA SER A 147 2.30 10.57 -6.98
C SER A 147 0.95 9.86 -7.14
N ILE A 148 0.96 8.52 -7.13
CA ILE A 148 -0.12 7.69 -6.59
C ILE A 148 -0.07 7.93 -5.08
N ASN A 149 -0.56 9.10 -4.69
CA ASN A 149 -0.96 9.36 -3.33
C ASN A 149 -1.80 8.15 -2.89
N PRO A 150 -1.61 7.54 -1.71
CA PRO A 150 -2.54 6.51 -1.20
C PRO A 150 -4.00 7.00 -1.19
N SER A 151 -4.22 8.31 -1.35
CA SER A 151 -5.50 8.96 -1.64
C SER A 151 -6.04 8.77 -3.09
N SER A 152 -5.34 8.09 -4.01
CA SER A 152 -5.82 7.82 -5.37
C SER A 152 -6.40 6.42 -5.53
N ILE A 153 -6.19 5.51 -4.58
CA ILE A 153 -7.20 4.46 -4.34
C ILE A 153 -8.39 5.22 -3.78
N LYS A 154 -9.38 5.47 -4.63
CA LYS A 154 -10.68 5.96 -4.20
C LYS A 154 -11.24 4.94 -3.20
N ARG A 155 -11.05 5.19 -1.91
CA ARG A 155 -11.58 4.37 -0.81
C ARG A 155 -13.06 4.64 -0.67
N ILE A 156 -13.81 4.09 -1.62
CA ILE A 156 -15.24 4.31 -1.78
C ILE A 156 -15.96 3.06 -1.31
N SER A 157 -16.83 3.22 -0.33
CA SER A 157 -17.73 2.14 0.06
C SER A 157 -18.73 1.87 -1.09
N PRO A 158 -19.04 0.61 -1.41
CA PRO A 158 -20.08 0.30 -2.38
C PRO A 158 -21.40 0.99 -2.03
N LYS A 159 -22.12 1.50 -3.05
CA LYS A 159 -23.43 2.14 -2.85
C LYS A 159 -24.44 1.16 -2.22
N TRP A 160 -24.36 -0.11 -2.60
CA TRP A 160 -25.16 -1.19 -2.07
C TRP A 160 -24.22 -2.19 -1.43
N ILE A 161 -24.29 -2.31 -0.11
CA ILE A 161 -23.55 -3.31 0.65
C ILE A 161 -24.59 -4.36 1.03
N ASP A 162 -24.49 -5.54 0.44
CA ASP A 162 -25.40 -6.68 0.63
C ASP A 162 -24.68 -7.93 1.17
N LYS A 163 -23.34 -7.88 1.22
CA LYS A 163 -22.44 -8.84 1.88
C LYS A 163 -21.24 -8.11 2.50
N LEU A 164 -20.59 -8.77 3.46
CA LEU A 164 -19.33 -8.35 4.05
C LEU A 164 -18.34 -9.50 3.97
N GLU A 165 -17.08 -9.19 3.66
CA GLU A 165 -15.96 -10.11 3.88
C GLU A 165 -15.55 -10.11 5.37
N ASP A 166 -14.77 -11.10 5.82
CA ASP A 166 -14.46 -11.30 7.25
C ASP A 166 -13.76 -10.11 7.93
N ASP A 167 -13.05 -9.29 7.16
CA ASP A 167 -12.34 -8.09 7.63
C ASP A 167 -13.14 -6.79 7.46
N GLU A 168 -14.38 -6.85 6.97
CA GLU A 168 -15.21 -5.68 6.70
C GLU A 168 -16.20 -5.37 7.82
N ILE A 169 -16.34 -4.08 8.13
CA ILE A 169 -17.25 -3.55 9.15
C ILE A 169 -18.22 -2.59 8.47
N PHE A 170 -19.51 -2.89 8.55
CA PHE A 170 -20.57 -2.01 8.06
C PHE A 170 -20.83 -0.87 9.05
N VAL A 171 -20.54 0.37 8.66
CA VAL A 171 -20.73 1.56 9.51
C VAL A 171 -22.01 2.28 9.14
N PHE A 172 -22.92 2.42 10.10
CA PHE A 172 -24.29 2.87 9.86
C PHE A 172 -24.76 3.93 10.84
N GLY A 173 -25.73 4.74 10.39
CA GLY A 173 -26.41 5.71 11.23
C GLY A 173 -27.45 5.04 12.13
N SER A 174 -27.41 5.36 13.42
CA SER A 174 -28.33 4.85 14.44
C SER A 174 -29.00 5.97 15.25
N ASN A 175 -29.81 5.60 16.24
CA ASN A 175 -30.23 6.46 17.35
C ASN A 175 -29.60 5.96 18.65
N LEU A 176 -29.57 6.80 19.69
CA LEU A 176 -28.95 6.45 20.97
C LEU A 176 -29.57 5.21 21.62
N ASP A 177 -30.88 5.02 21.44
CA ASP A 177 -31.62 3.88 21.98
C ASP A 177 -31.38 2.57 21.19
N GLY A 178 -30.62 2.59 20.09
CA GLY A 178 -30.35 1.41 19.26
C GLY A 178 -31.59 0.77 18.63
N LEU A 179 -32.62 1.58 18.34
CA LEU A 179 -33.85 1.13 17.67
C LEU A 179 -33.60 1.02 16.16
N HIS A 180 -33.02 -0.11 15.74
CA HIS A 180 -32.59 -0.38 14.36
C HIS A 180 -33.74 -0.86 13.45
N GLY A 181 -34.83 -0.08 13.39
CA GLY A 181 -36.08 -0.47 12.73
C GLY A 181 -36.17 -0.15 11.23
N GLY A 182 -35.28 0.69 10.69
CA GLY A 182 -35.36 1.14 9.30
C GLY A 182 -34.02 1.48 8.66
N GLY A 183 -34.02 1.63 7.33
CA GLY A 183 -32.86 2.04 6.55
C GLY A 183 -31.63 1.15 6.74
N ALA A 184 -30.45 1.76 6.74
CA ALA A 184 -29.18 1.06 6.95
C ALA A 184 -29.11 0.35 8.32
N ALA A 185 -29.75 0.89 9.36
CA ALA A 185 -29.78 0.25 10.68
C ALA A 185 -30.52 -1.10 10.65
N ALA A 186 -31.63 -1.20 9.92
CA ALA A 186 -32.33 -2.48 9.75
C ALA A 186 -31.47 -3.52 9.00
N VAL A 187 -30.69 -3.08 8.01
CA VAL A 187 -29.76 -3.95 7.26
C VAL A 187 -28.61 -4.43 8.15
N ALA A 188 -28.04 -3.54 8.97
CA ALA A 188 -26.94 -3.83 9.89
C ALA A 188 -27.23 -5.00 10.84
N ARG A 189 -28.51 -5.25 11.17
CA ARG A 189 -28.93 -6.38 12.02
C ARG A 189 -28.54 -7.74 11.43
N LYS A 190 -28.43 -7.85 10.10
CA LYS A 190 -27.96 -9.08 9.43
C LYS A 190 -26.52 -9.44 9.79
N TRP A 191 -25.73 -8.45 10.22
CA TRP A 191 -24.31 -8.58 10.54
C TRP A 191 -24.00 -8.35 12.03
N GLY A 192 -25.01 -8.48 12.89
CA GLY A 192 -24.83 -8.47 14.34
C GLY A 192 -25.05 -7.12 15.02
N ALA A 193 -25.67 -6.15 14.34
CA ALA A 193 -26.20 -4.97 15.04
C ALA A 193 -27.30 -5.38 16.01
N SER A 194 -27.09 -5.08 17.30
CA SER A 194 -27.95 -5.45 18.42
C SER A 194 -29.01 -4.38 18.67
N TRP A 195 -30.23 -4.82 18.96
CA TRP A 195 -31.29 -3.92 19.40
C TRP A 195 -30.95 -3.34 20.77
N GLY A 196 -31.13 -2.05 20.97
CA GLY A 196 -30.77 -1.39 22.24
C GLY A 196 -29.33 -0.86 22.29
N GLN A 197 -28.49 -1.14 21.28
CA GLN A 197 -27.11 -0.66 21.22
C GLN A 197 -26.91 0.33 20.07
N GLY A 198 -27.04 1.63 20.39
CA GLY A 198 -26.95 2.73 19.42
C GLY A 198 -25.54 3.19 19.05
N VAL A 199 -24.51 2.72 19.77
CA VAL A 199 -23.13 3.26 19.68
C VAL A 199 -22.11 2.14 19.55
N GLY A 200 -21.12 2.36 18.68
CA GLY A 200 -19.88 1.59 18.65
C GLY A 200 -19.99 0.24 17.95
N LEU A 201 -18.96 -0.59 18.13
CA LEU A 201 -18.82 -1.89 17.49
C LEU A 201 -19.84 -2.92 18.03
N GLN A 202 -20.47 -3.66 17.13
CA GLN A 202 -21.39 -4.76 17.42
C GLN A 202 -21.44 -5.73 16.24
N GLY A 203 -21.04 -6.99 16.48
CA GLY A 203 -20.83 -7.95 15.39
C GLY A 203 -19.81 -7.41 14.36
N GLN A 204 -20.15 -7.53 13.08
CA GLN A 204 -19.39 -6.92 11.96
C GLN A 204 -19.95 -5.53 11.58
N THR A 205 -20.45 -4.77 12.55
CA THR A 205 -21.03 -3.43 12.31
C THR A 205 -20.56 -2.41 13.34
N TYR A 206 -20.61 -1.13 12.98
CA TYR A 206 -20.29 -0.02 13.87
C TYR A 206 -21.40 1.04 13.80
N ALA A 207 -22.01 1.38 14.93
CA ALA A 207 -23.11 2.33 15.01
C ALA A 207 -22.64 3.74 15.37
N ILE A 208 -23.12 4.73 14.60
CA ILE A 208 -22.92 6.16 14.88
C ILE A 208 -24.30 6.81 15.09
N PRO A 209 -24.62 7.32 16.29
CA PRO A 209 -25.88 8.02 16.54
C PRO A 209 -26.02 9.31 15.74
N THR A 210 -27.14 9.46 15.03
CA THR A 210 -27.45 10.64 14.20
C THR A 210 -28.82 11.25 14.47
N MET A 211 -29.49 10.92 15.58
CA MET A 211 -30.89 11.31 15.82
C MET A 211 -31.09 12.12 17.12
N GLN A 212 -30.01 12.64 17.72
CA GLN A 212 -30.01 13.27 19.04
C GLN A 212 -29.82 14.80 19.03
N GLY A 213 -30.01 15.47 17.90
CA GLY A 213 -29.83 16.92 17.77
C GLY A 213 -29.24 17.31 16.41
N GLY A 214 -28.48 18.40 16.36
CA GLY A 214 -27.79 18.85 15.15
C GLY A 214 -26.45 18.14 14.93
N VAL A 215 -25.74 18.57 13.88
CA VAL A 215 -24.45 18.02 13.44
C VAL A 215 -23.41 18.03 14.57
N GLU A 216 -23.45 19.05 15.43
CA GLU A 216 -22.59 19.19 16.61
C GLU A 216 -22.72 18.04 17.60
N THR A 217 -23.91 17.42 17.71
CA THR A 217 -24.15 16.27 18.59
C THR A 217 -23.68 14.94 17.98
N ILE A 218 -23.44 14.91 16.67
CA ILE A 218 -22.97 13.74 15.91
C ILE A 218 -21.44 13.71 15.89
N LYS A 219 -20.81 14.88 15.79
CA LYS A 219 -19.36 15.04 15.65
C LYS A 219 -18.53 14.24 16.68
N PRO A 220 -18.86 14.19 17.98
CA PRO A 220 -18.09 13.41 18.96
C PRO A 220 -18.04 11.92 18.62
N TYR A 221 -19.16 11.34 18.15
CA TYR A 221 -19.23 9.92 17.77
C TYR A 221 -18.44 9.63 16.48
N VAL A 222 -18.41 10.58 15.54
CA VAL A 222 -17.55 10.47 14.35
C VAL A 222 -16.07 10.55 14.77
N ASP A 223 -15.69 11.49 15.63
CA ASP A 223 -14.31 11.59 16.13
C ASP A 223 -13.87 10.31 16.87
N GLU A 224 -14.76 9.71 17.67
CA GLU A 224 -14.53 8.42 18.33
C GLU A 224 -14.35 7.29 17.31
N PHE A 225 -15.25 7.18 16.32
CA PHE A 225 -15.15 6.21 15.23
C PHE A 225 -13.82 6.32 14.48
N LEU A 226 -13.41 7.53 14.10
CA LEU A 226 -12.15 7.75 13.40
C LEU A 226 -10.95 7.32 14.23
N SER A 227 -10.99 7.56 15.55
CA SER A 227 -9.94 7.13 16.48
C SER A 227 -9.92 5.60 16.63
N PHE A 228 -11.10 4.98 16.72
CA PHE A 228 -11.25 3.54 16.78
C PHE A 228 -10.71 2.87 15.51
N ALA A 229 -11.10 3.37 14.33
CA ALA A 229 -10.66 2.83 13.04
C ALA A 229 -9.13 2.87 12.89
N LYS A 230 -8.48 3.96 13.29
CA LYS A 230 -7.00 4.06 13.32
C LYS A 230 -6.36 2.98 14.18
N SER A 231 -6.99 2.59 15.29
CA SER A 231 -6.49 1.54 16.19
C SER A 231 -6.68 0.12 15.64
N LYS A 232 -7.39 -0.04 14.52
CA LYS A 232 -7.75 -1.34 13.92
C LYS A 232 -7.37 -1.42 12.43
N PRO A 233 -6.09 -1.26 12.06
CA PRO A 233 -5.65 -1.20 10.67
C PRO A 233 -5.98 -2.46 9.85
N ASN A 234 -6.21 -3.60 10.51
CA ASN A 234 -6.57 -4.87 9.87
C ASN A 234 -8.07 -5.00 9.49
N LEU A 235 -8.91 -4.02 9.85
CA LEU A 235 -10.34 -4.02 9.52
C LEU A 235 -10.66 -2.92 8.52
N LYS A 236 -11.53 -3.18 7.55
CA LYS A 236 -12.04 -2.20 6.58
C LYS A 236 -13.41 -1.68 7.01
N PHE A 237 -13.53 -0.39 7.21
CA PHE A 237 -14.78 0.25 7.62
C PHE A 237 -15.52 0.80 6.39
N LEU A 238 -16.62 0.16 6.02
CA LEU A 238 -17.48 0.57 4.91
C LEU A 238 -18.55 1.55 5.44
N VAL A 239 -18.34 2.84 5.22
CA VAL A 239 -19.19 3.91 5.75
C VAL A 239 -20.37 4.17 4.82
N THR A 240 -21.59 4.09 5.36
CA THR A 240 -22.79 4.49 4.62
C THR A 240 -22.97 6.02 4.60
N GLU A 241 -23.97 6.54 3.89
CA GLU A 241 -24.37 7.96 4.00
C GLU A 241 -25.07 8.21 5.35
N ILE A 242 -24.30 8.12 6.43
CA ILE A 242 -24.74 8.20 7.81
C ILE A 242 -25.49 9.52 8.04
N GLY A 243 -26.71 9.44 8.58
CA GLY A 243 -27.56 10.60 8.84
C GLY A 243 -28.32 11.16 7.63
N CYS A 244 -27.99 10.75 6.39
CA CYS A 244 -28.61 11.32 5.18
C CYS A 244 -29.91 10.65 4.72
N GLY A 245 -30.31 9.56 5.38
CA GLY A 245 -31.59 8.90 5.18
C GLY A 245 -32.66 9.44 6.14
N ILE A 246 -33.04 8.62 7.12
CA ILE A 246 -34.15 8.89 8.04
C ILE A 246 -33.90 10.14 8.91
N ALA A 247 -32.65 10.40 9.31
CA ALA A 247 -32.32 11.57 10.12
C ALA A 247 -32.36 12.90 9.34
N GLY A 248 -32.38 12.85 8.00
CA GLY A 248 -32.67 14.01 7.16
C GLY A 248 -31.55 15.03 6.98
N PHE A 249 -30.31 14.71 7.36
CA PHE A 249 -29.17 15.60 7.11
C PHE A 249 -28.74 15.57 5.65
N THR A 250 -28.21 16.68 5.15
CA THR A 250 -27.60 16.68 3.81
C THR A 250 -26.18 16.12 3.86
N VAL A 251 -25.68 15.70 2.70
CA VAL A 251 -24.31 15.21 2.52
C VAL A 251 -23.30 16.31 2.91
N GLU A 252 -23.62 17.57 2.65
CA GLU A 252 -22.82 18.75 2.99
C GLU A 252 -22.78 19.03 4.49
N GLN A 253 -23.78 18.57 5.24
CA GLN A 253 -23.81 18.68 6.69
C GLN A 253 -22.95 17.61 7.37
N ILE A 254 -22.99 16.35 6.89
CA ILE A 254 -22.31 15.22 7.53
C ILE A 254 -20.92 14.96 6.96
N GLY A 255 -20.76 14.99 5.63
CA GLY A 255 -19.50 14.67 4.94
C GLY A 255 -18.27 15.36 5.53
N PRO A 256 -18.30 16.68 5.83
CA PRO A 256 -17.17 17.38 6.45
C PRO A 256 -16.69 16.81 7.80
N LEU A 257 -17.54 16.10 8.55
CA LEU A 257 -17.13 15.46 9.80
C LEU A 257 -16.07 14.38 9.59
N PHE A 258 -16.04 13.76 8.40
CA PHE A 258 -15.08 12.71 8.04
C PHE A 258 -13.77 13.25 7.43
N LYS A 259 -13.56 14.58 7.40
CA LYS A 259 -12.36 15.19 6.78
C LYS A 259 -11.03 14.64 7.32
N LYS A 260 -10.98 14.31 8.61
CA LYS A 260 -9.80 13.68 9.25
C LYS A 260 -9.44 12.32 8.63
N ALA A 261 -10.41 11.55 8.12
CA ALA A 261 -10.12 10.29 7.43
C ALA A 261 -9.23 10.48 6.20
N ILE A 262 -9.43 11.57 5.47
CA ILE A 262 -8.60 11.94 4.31
C ILE A 262 -7.32 12.63 4.77
N ASN A 263 -7.42 13.67 5.60
CA ASN A 263 -6.28 14.49 6.01
C ASN A 263 -5.19 13.71 6.76
N GLU A 264 -5.59 12.74 7.57
CA GLU A 264 -4.67 11.91 8.35
C GLU A 264 -4.38 10.56 7.68
N ASN A 265 -4.82 10.38 6.43
CA ASN A 265 -4.69 9.15 5.65
C ASN A 265 -5.04 7.88 6.44
N ILE A 266 -6.26 7.83 7.00
CA ILE A 266 -6.75 6.63 7.68
C ILE A 266 -7.17 5.63 6.60
N GLU A 267 -6.25 4.73 6.23
CA GLU A 267 -6.34 3.90 5.02
C GLU A 267 -7.45 2.86 5.04
N ASN A 268 -7.93 2.50 6.22
CA ASN A 268 -8.91 1.46 6.41
C ASN A 268 -10.36 1.98 6.50
N ILE A 269 -10.59 3.26 6.17
CA ILE A 269 -11.93 3.86 6.09
C ILE A 269 -12.31 4.07 4.61
N PHE A 270 -13.43 3.48 4.22
CA PHE A 270 -14.05 3.61 2.91
C PHE A 270 -15.31 4.46 3.04
N LEU A 271 -15.30 5.65 2.42
CA LEU A 271 -16.38 6.63 2.51
C LEU A 271 -17.37 6.47 1.37
N PRO A 272 -18.65 6.86 1.54
CA PRO A 272 -19.56 6.90 0.41
C PRO A 272 -19.09 7.94 -0.61
N GLU A 273 -19.35 7.69 -1.89
CA GLU A 273 -18.86 8.53 -2.99
C GLU A 273 -19.26 10.00 -2.84
N SER A 274 -20.45 10.25 -2.30
CA SER A 274 -20.97 11.58 -2.01
C SER A 274 -20.13 12.33 -0.97
N PHE A 275 -19.73 11.68 0.13
CA PHE A 275 -18.86 12.30 1.14
C PHE A 275 -17.48 12.54 0.55
N TYR A 276 -16.95 11.57 -0.18
CA TYR A 276 -15.64 11.68 -0.82
C TYR A 276 -15.56 12.90 -1.74
N LYS A 277 -16.55 13.09 -2.62
CA LYS A 277 -16.61 14.24 -3.55
C LYS A 277 -16.60 15.59 -2.83
N ILE A 278 -17.33 15.70 -1.72
CA ILE A 278 -17.34 16.93 -0.89
C ILE A 278 -15.96 17.18 -0.28
N LEU A 279 -15.29 16.13 0.20
CA LEU A 279 -14.00 16.25 0.87
C LEU A 279 -12.83 16.52 -0.08
N THR A 280 -12.91 16.04 -1.32
CA THR A 280 -11.85 16.19 -2.33
C THR A 280 -12.09 17.31 -3.34
N ASN A 281 -13.22 18.03 -3.23
CA ASN A 281 -13.66 19.05 -4.20
C ASN A 281 -13.73 18.51 -5.65
N GLU A 282 -13.97 17.22 -5.84
CA GLU A 282 -14.21 16.63 -7.17
C GLU A 282 -15.55 17.14 -7.71
N LYS A 283 -15.51 17.98 -8.74
CA LYS A 283 -16.73 18.42 -9.45
C LYS A 283 -17.39 17.23 -10.12
N THR A 284 -18.69 17.04 -9.90
CA THR A 284 -19.51 16.10 -10.65
C THR A 284 -19.37 16.41 -12.15
N PRO A 285 -19.08 15.42 -13.02
CA PRO A 285 -19.22 15.62 -14.46
C PRO A 285 -20.67 16.05 -14.70
N ASN A 286 -20.86 17.21 -15.35
CA ASN A 286 -22.19 17.59 -15.82
C ASN A 286 -22.71 16.44 -16.70
N ARG A 287 -23.91 15.97 -16.35
CA ARG A 287 -24.65 14.96 -17.11
C ARG A 287 -24.89 15.40 -18.55
#